data_AF-A0A950K5E9-F1
#
_entry.id   AF-A0A950K5E9-F1
#
_cell.length_a   1.000
_cell.length_b   1.000
_cell.length_c   1.000
_cell.angle_alpha   90.00
_cell.angle_beta   90.00
_cell.angle_gamma   90.00
#
_symmetry.space_group_name_H-M   'P 1'
#
loop_
_entity.id
_entity.type
_entity.pdbx_description
1 polymer ?
#
loop_
_entity_poly.entity_id
_entity_poly.type
_entity_poly.pdbx_seq_one_letter_code
_entity_poly.pdbx_strand_id
1 'polypeptide(L)' 'MDGHKPKFVTLREYPQVGPYRVRILEDGVTRSRCLDIREHVHPQGLSRYGIRIKFRSDLEFLRDVLGAVLRDPLF' A
#
# COMPACT_ATOMS: atom_id res chain seq x y z
N MET A 1 11.62 -27.63 -10.22
CA MET A 1 10.59 -27.13 -9.28
C MET A 1 10.85 -25.65 -9.07
N ASP A 2 10.30 -24.80 -9.92
CA ASP A 2 10.49 -23.36 -9.84
C ASP A 2 9.62 -22.79 -8.73
N GLY A 3 10.20 -22.70 -7.53
CA GLY A 3 9.62 -22.02 -6.39
C GLY A 3 9.45 -20.55 -6.73
N HIS A 4 8.21 -20.16 -7.05
CA HIS A 4 7.82 -18.78 -7.30
C HIS A 4 8.02 -17.98 -6.01
N LYS A 5 9.23 -17.46 -5.79
CA LYS A 5 9.53 -16.59 -4.64
C LYS A 5 8.57 -15.40 -4.72
N PRO A 6 7.79 -15.10 -3.66
CA PRO A 6 6.90 -13.94 -3.69
C PRO A 6 7.74 -12.70 -3.96
N LYS A 7 7.45 -11.99 -5.07
CA LYS A 7 8.18 -10.79 -5.51
C LYS A 7 8.24 -9.70 -4.43
N PHE A 8 7.31 -9.72 -3.47
CA PHE A 8 7.24 -8.74 -2.41
C PHE A 8 7.08 -9.41 -1.05
N VAL A 9 7.84 -8.92 -0.06
CA VAL A 9 7.72 -9.27 1.35
C VAL A 9 7.05 -8.13 2.10
N THR A 10 6.06 -8.43 2.96
CA THR A 10 5.45 -7.40 3.82
C THR A 10 6.40 -7.11 4.98
N LEU A 11 6.89 -5.87 5.06
CA LEU A 11 7.74 -5.41 6.16
C LEU A 11 6.91 -4.88 7.34
N ARG A 12 5.77 -4.25 7.03
CA ARG A 12 4.89 -3.65 8.02
C ARG A 12 3.47 -3.62 7.49
N GLU A 13 2.52 -3.91 8.36
CA GLU A 13 1.09 -3.71 8.12
C GLU A 13 0.55 -2.70 9.13
N TYR A 14 -0.34 -1.84 8.66
CA TYR A 14 -1.04 -0.84 9.47
C TYR A 14 -2.49 -1.25 9.73
N PRO A 15 -3.18 -0.60 10.68
CA PRO A 15 -4.61 -0.78 10.84
C PRO A 15 -5.36 -0.61 9.52
N GLN A 16 -6.40 -1.42 9.34
CA GLN A 16 -7.25 -1.38 8.16
C GLN A 16 -7.98 -0.03 8.06
N VAL A 17 -8.13 0.50 6.85
CA VAL A 17 -8.89 1.72 6.57
C VAL A 17 -10.04 1.37 5.64
N GLY A 18 -11.28 1.34 6.15
CA GLY A 18 -12.42 0.84 5.38
C GLY A 18 -12.18 -0.60 4.91
N PRO A 19 -12.38 -0.95 3.62
CA PRO A 19 -12.03 -2.27 3.09
C PRO A 19 -10.55 -2.42 2.72
N TYR A 20 -9.71 -1.41 2.94
CA TYR A 20 -8.33 -1.39 2.44
C TYR A 20 -7.30 -1.78 3.51
N ARG A 21 -6.38 -2.66 3.13
CA ARG A 21 -5.14 -2.95 3.86
C ARG A 21 -4.05 -2.00 3.42
N VAL A 22 -3.31 -1.45 4.38
CA VAL A 22 -2.21 -0.50 4.16
C VAL A 22 -0.91 -1.13 4.66
N ARG A 23 0.09 -1.27 3.78
CA ARG A 23 1.30 -2.04 4.06
C ARG A 23 2.55 -1.41 3.45
N ILE A 24 3.70 -1.62 4.09
CA ILE A 24 5.02 -1.42 3.48
C ILE A 24 5.50 -2.76 2.96
N LEU A 25 5.78 -2.82 1.66
CA LEU A 25 6.34 -3.99 1.00
C LEU A 25 7.79 -3.71 0.59
N GLU A 26 8.59 -4.78 0.50
CA GLU A 26 9.94 -4.76 -0.07
C GLU A 26 10.02 -5.75 -1.23
N ASP A 27 10.49 -5.28 -2.38
CA ASP A 27 10.75 -6.12 -3.55
C ASP A 27 11.94 -7.06 -3.25
N GLY A 28 11.74 -8.36 -3.38
CA GLY A 28 12.76 -9.37 -3.10
C GLY A 28 13.97 -9.33 -4.05
N VAL A 29 13.80 -8.75 -5.24
CA VAL A 29 14.83 -8.64 -6.28
C VAL A 29 15.54 -7.31 -6.17
N THR A 30 14.81 -6.19 -6.21
CA THR A 30 15.43 -4.85 -6.23
C THR A 30 15.72 -4.30 -4.84
N ARG A 31 15.24 -4.96 -3.78
CA ARG A 31 15.28 -4.49 -2.38
C ARG A 31 14.61 -3.12 -2.19
N SER A 32 13.84 -2.66 -3.18
CA SER A 32 13.14 -1.37 -3.12
C SER A 32 11.86 -1.50 -2.31
N ARG A 33 11.53 -0.45 -1.55
CA ARG A 33 10.32 -0.43 -0.73
C ARG A 33 9.20 0.35 -1.42
N CYS A 34 7.96 -0.03 -1.14
CA CYS A 34 6.79 0.70 -1.61
C CYS A 34 5.66 0.66 -0.58
N LEU A 35 4.80 1.68 -0.62
CA LEU A 35 3.50 1.64 0.02
C LEU A 35 2.55 0.83 -0.87
N ASP A 36 1.82 -0.12 -0.29
CA ASP A 36 0.73 -0.84 -0.95
C ASP A 36 -0.57 -0.57 -0.18
N ILE A 37 -1.56 -0.02 -0.88
CA ILE A 37 -2.92 0.19 -0.36
C ILE A 37 -3.84 -0.64 -1.25
N ARG A 38 -4.48 -1.66 -0.68
CA ARG A 38 -5.18 -2.67 -1.48
C ARG A 38 -6.44 -3.14 -0.80
N GLU A 39 -7.50 -3.25 -1.58
CA GLU A 39 -8.78 -3.73 -1.08
C GLU A 39 -8.64 -5.19 -0.63
N HIS A 40 -9.26 -5.49 0.50
CA HIS A 40 -9.37 -6.83 1.05
C HIS A 40 -10.83 -7.28 0.96
N VAL A 41 -11.07 -8.32 0.17
CA VAL A 41 -12.40 -8.91 -0.03
C VAL A 41 -12.44 -10.23 0.73
N HIS A 42 -13.29 -10.32 1.76
CA HIS A 42 -13.45 -11.55 2.53
C HIS A 42 -14.42 -12.50 1.82
N PRO A 43 -14.13 -13.82 1.73
CA PRO A 43 -12.94 -14.54 2.25
C PRO A 43 -11.74 -14.61 1.30
N GLN A 44 -11.79 -13.99 0.12
CA GLN A 44 -10.82 -14.16 -0.97
C GLN A 44 -9.44 -13.54 -0.70
N GLY A 45 -9.30 -12.68 0.31
CA GLY A 45 -8.06 -12.00 0.64
C GLY A 45 -7.88 -10.70 -0.14
N LEU A 46 -6.66 -10.39 -0.55
CA LEU A 46 -6.36 -9.12 -1.23
C LEU A 46 -6.78 -9.15 -2.70
N SER A 47 -7.55 -8.14 -3.12
CA SER A 47 -8.01 -8.00 -4.50
C SER A 47 -6.94 -7.37 -5.39
N ARG A 48 -7.20 -7.33 -6.71
CA ARG A 48 -6.34 -6.61 -7.66
C ARG A 48 -6.54 -5.09 -7.58
N TYR A 49 -7.63 -4.63 -6.95
CA TYR A 49 -7.96 -3.23 -6.79
C TYR A 49 -7.14 -2.60 -5.66
N GLY A 50 -6.33 -1.61 -6.03
CA GLY A 50 -5.41 -0.95 -5.12
C GLY A 50 -4.24 -0.34 -5.86
N ILE A 51 -3.40 0.36 -5.11
CA ILE A 51 -2.25 1.10 -5.62
C ILE A 51 -0.96 0.66 -4.94
N ARG A 52 0.15 0.77 -5.67
CA ARG A 52 1.50 0.72 -5.12
C ARG A 52 2.22 2.01 -5.45
N ILE A 53 2.73 2.68 -4.43
CA ILE A 53 3.47 3.93 -4.58
C ILE A 53 4.92 3.65 -4.24
N LYS A 54 5.78 3.74 -5.26
CA LYS A 54 7.21 3.41 -5.16
C LYS A 54 8.10 4.65 -5.01
N PHE A 55 7.71 5.75 -5.64
CA PHE A 55 8.52 6.96 -5.65
C PHE A 55 8.23 7.82 -4.44
N ARG A 56 9.29 8.41 -3.89
CA ARG A 56 9.20 9.29 -2.73
C ARG A 56 8.37 10.55 -3.02
N SER A 57 8.52 11.13 -4.21
CA SER A 57 7.77 12.30 -4.66
C SER A 57 6.26 12.07 -4.60
N ASP A 58 5.80 10.89 -5.03
CA ASP A 58 4.38 10.55 -5.04
C ASP A 58 3.84 10.36 -3.61
N LEU A 59 4.67 9.86 -2.68
CA LEU A 59 4.33 9.76 -1.27
C LEU A 59 4.25 11.13 -0.59
N GLU A 60 5.17 12.03 -0.93
CA GLU A 60 5.16 13.42 -0.46
C GLU A 60 3.91 14.15 -0.97
N PHE A 61 3.57 13.97 -2.25
CA PHE A 61 2.32 14.49 -2.81
C PHE A 61 1.08 13.90 -2.14
N LEU A 62 1.03 12.58 -1.94
CA LEU A 62 -0.09 11.94 -1.23
C LEU A 62 -0.24 12.47 0.20
N ARG A 63 0.87 12.66 0.93
CA ARG A 63 0.84 13.27 2.26
C ARG A 63 0.24 14.67 2.22
N ASP A 64 0.60 15.47 1.23
CA ASP A 64 0.12 16.84 1.12
C ASP A 64 -1.39 16.88 0.78
N VAL A 65 -1.86 15.97 -0.10
CA VAL A 65 -3.30 15.76 -0.37
C VAL A 65 -4.04 15.36 0.89
N LEU A 66 -3.55 14.36 1.64
CA LEU A 66 -4.15 13.94 2.91
C LEU A 66 -4.19 15.09 3.91
N GLY A 67 -3.13 15.88 3.99
CA GLY A 67 -3.07 17.06 4.84
C GLY A 67 -4.09 18.12 4.45
N ALA A 68 -4.35 18.31 3.15
CA ALA A 68 -5.38 19.23 2.67
C ALA A 68 -6.78 18.74 3.03
N VAL A 69 -7.07 17.45 2.80
CA VAL A 69 -8.35 16.82 3.17
C VAL A 69 -8.63 16.97 4.67
N LEU A 70 -7.64 16.66 5.52
CA LEU A 70 -7.80 16.74 6.98
C LEU A 70 -7.95 18.17 7.53
N ARG A 71 -7.68 19.20 6.72
CA ARG A 71 -7.89 20.61 7.08
C ARG A 71 -9.20 21.16 6.54
N ASP A 72 -9.88 20.46 5.65
CA ASP A 72 -11.17 20.88 5.12
C ASP A 72 -12.25 20.59 6.17
N PRO A 73 -12.98 21.61 6.67
CA PRO A 73 -14.00 21.42 7.70
C PRO A 73 -15.24 20.65 7.22
N LEU A 74 -15.37 20.40 5.92
CA LEU A 74 -16.47 19.63 5.33
C LEU A 74 -16.11 18.16 5.07
N PHE A 75 -14.86 17.77 5.32
CA PHE A 75 -14.38 16.38 5.33
C PHE A 75 -14.22 15.88 6.77
#